data_AF-A0A968TEC5-F1
#
_entry.id   AF-A0A968TEC5-F1
#
_cell.length_a   1.000
_cell.length_b   1.000
_cell.length_c   1.000
_cell.angle_alpha   90.00
_cell.angle_beta   90.00
_cell.angle_gamma   90.00
#
_symmetry.space_group_name_H-M   'P 1'
#
loop_
_entity.id
_entity.type
_entity.pdbx_description
1 polymer ?
#
loop_
_entity_poly.entity_id
_entity_poly.type
_entity_poly.pdbx_seq_one_letter_code
_entity_poly.pdbx_strand_id
1 'polypeptide(L)'
;MEQPVYLSLAEACRQLGVHSSTLRRWADNGLLPVYYTPGGHRRFAITDVQALRERPPTSPAPNANSLATRWASHALAQTRSELREGDQHPAWLSRLTDDERAIWRHVSMRLMGVVLRYINADPATEPDLLQEARAVGSDYANHARRLNIPLTTALEAALFFRDALIEAAMDMPEQTSTTPATSARLLRRINQVLNVVQLAVAAGYED
;
A
#
# COMPACT_ATOMS: atom_id res chain seq x y z
N MET A 1 -20.78 -8.46 -15.14
CA MET A 1 -19.56 -7.88 -14.55
C MET A 1 -19.27 -6.59 -15.29
N GLU A 2 -19.58 -5.44 -14.69
CA GLU A 2 -19.26 -4.14 -15.29
C GLU A 2 -17.74 -3.93 -15.24
N GLN A 3 -17.16 -3.50 -16.36
CA GLN A 3 -15.74 -3.15 -16.40
C GLN A 3 -15.53 -1.85 -15.61
N PRO A 4 -14.43 -1.72 -14.83
CA PRO A 4 -14.15 -0.48 -14.13
C PRO A 4 -13.91 0.64 -15.15
N VAL A 5 -14.76 1.67 -15.11
CA VAL A 5 -14.60 2.87 -15.96
C VAL A 5 -13.42 3.67 -15.43
N TYR A 6 -12.42 3.90 -16.28
CA TYR A 6 -11.21 4.64 -15.93
C TYR A 6 -11.28 6.10 -16.38
N LEU A 7 -10.99 7.00 -15.45
CA LEU A 7 -10.93 8.45 -15.66
C LEU A 7 -9.49 8.90 -15.97
N SER A 8 -9.36 9.91 -16.83
CA SER A 8 -8.14 10.70 -16.95
C SER A 8 -7.87 11.52 -15.69
N LEU A 9 -6.63 12.03 -15.57
CA LEU A 9 -6.27 12.98 -14.52
C LEU A 9 -7.21 14.19 -14.47
N ALA A 10 -7.58 14.75 -15.62
CA ALA A 10 -8.46 15.92 -15.69
C ALA A 10 -9.89 15.60 -15.23
N GLU A 11 -10.42 14.43 -15.61
CA GLU A 11 -11.75 13.98 -15.21
C GLU A 11 -11.83 13.70 -13.70
N ALA A 12 -10.81 13.01 -13.16
CA ALA A 12 -10.71 12.76 -11.73
C ALA A 12 -10.56 14.06 -10.93
N CYS A 13 -9.78 15.05 -11.42
CA CYS A 13 -9.68 16.38 -10.81
C CYS A 13 -11.03 17.08 -10.74
N ARG A 14 -11.82 17.05 -11.83
CA ARG A 14 -13.16 17.65 -11.87
C ARG A 14 -14.12 16.96 -10.90
N GLN A 15 -14.07 15.64 -10.80
CA GLN A 15 -14.94 14.92 -9.86
C GLN A 15 -14.60 15.21 -8.40
N LEU A 16 -13.32 15.37 -8.08
CA LEU A 16 -12.83 15.60 -6.72
C LEU A 16 -12.75 17.08 -6.32
N GLY A 17 -12.86 18.01 -7.29
CA GLY A 17 -12.72 19.45 -7.04
C GLY A 17 -11.29 19.87 -6.65
N VAL A 18 -10.26 19.14 -7.09
CA VAL A 18 -8.85 19.41 -6.72
C VAL A 18 -7.97 19.72 -7.92
N HIS A 19 -6.86 20.42 -7.67
CA HIS A 19 -5.84 20.69 -8.68
C HIS A 19 -5.06 19.43 -9.08
N SER A 20 -4.58 19.40 -10.32
CA SER A 20 -3.83 18.26 -10.87
C SER A 20 -2.54 17.93 -10.11
N SER A 21 -1.88 18.94 -9.51
CA SER A 21 -0.69 18.72 -8.68
C SER A 21 -1.03 17.94 -7.41
N THR A 22 -2.15 18.27 -6.76
CA THR A 22 -2.68 17.56 -5.60
C THR A 22 -3.03 16.11 -5.95
N LEU A 23 -3.73 15.89 -7.07
CA LEU A 23 -4.14 14.55 -7.49
C LEU A 23 -2.94 13.68 -7.90
N ARG A 24 -1.93 14.25 -8.57
CA ARG A 24 -0.66 13.56 -8.85
C ARG A 24 0.05 13.18 -7.56
N ARG A 25 0.18 14.12 -6.62
CA ARG A 25 0.78 13.85 -5.31
C ARG A 25 0.04 12.74 -4.56
N TRP A 26 -1.29 12.74 -4.61
CA TRP A 26 -2.10 11.67 -4.01
C TRP A 26 -1.87 10.32 -4.67
N ALA A 27 -1.78 10.29 -6.00
CA ALA A 27 -1.45 9.08 -6.75
C ALA A 27 -0.04 8.58 -6.43
N ASP A 28 0.94 9.48 -6.44
CA ASP A 28 2.36 9.18 -6.19
C ASP A 28 2.59 8.71 -4.75
N ASN A 29 1.79 9.21 -3.80
CA ASN A 29 1.78 8.82 -2.39
C ASN A 29 0.85 7.64 -2.09
N GLY A 30 0.23 7.02 -3.09
CA GLY A 30 -0.64 5.84 -2.93
C GLY A 30 -2.00 6.10 -2.26
N LEU A 31 -2.38 7.37 -2.07
CA LEU A 31 -3.68 7.75 -1.50
C LEU A 31 -4.83 7.45 -2.46
N LEU A 32 -4.57 7.53 -3.76
CA LEU A 32 -5.52 7.19 -4.81
C LEU A 32 -4.84 6.22 -5.79
N PRO A 33 -5.35 4.99 -5.95
CA PRO A 33 -4.80 4.03 -6.91
C PRO A 33 -4.74 4.61 -8.32
N VAL A 34 -3.65 4.33 -9.04
CA VAL A 34 -3.41 4.84 -10.38
C VAL A 34 -2.95 3.72 -11.31
N TYR A 35 -3.60 3.64 -12.47
CA TYR A 35 -3.20 2.79 -13.58
C TYR A 35 -2.45 3.62 -14.63
N TYR A 36 -1.43 3.05 -15.25
CA TYR A 36 -0.70 3.72 -16.32
C TYR A 36 -1.01 3.04 -17.65
N THR A 37 -1.47 3.80 -18.63
CA THR A 37 -1.58 3.30 -20.02
C THR A 37 -0.19 3.02 -20.59
N PRO A 38 -0.06 2.24 -21.67
CA PRO A 38 1.22 2.03 -22.37
C PRO A 38 1.96 3.33 -22.75
N GLY A 39 1.24 4.44 -22.98
CA GLY A 39 1.83 5.78 -23.21
C GLY A 39 2.26 6.55 -21.97
N GLY A 40 2.18 5.98 -20.76
CA GLY A 40 2.60 6.62 -19.50
C GLY A 40 1.56 7.55 -18.85
N HIS A 41 0.34 7.63 -19.38
CA HIS A 41 -0.71 8.50 -18.83
C HIS A 41 -1.38 7.84 -17.62
N ARG A 42 -1.60 8.64 -16.56
CA ARG A 42 -2.32 8.23 -15.34
C ARG A 42 -3.82 8.05 -15.60
N ARG A 43 -4.38 6.97 -15.07
CA ARG A 43 -5.80 6.60 -15.11
C ARG A 43 -6.28 6.22 -13.71
N PHE A 44 -7.48 6.63 -13.36
CA PHE A 44 -8.06 6.47 -12.03
C PHE A 44 -9.38 5.72 -12.15
N ALA A 45 -9.58 4.65 -11.37
CA ALA A 45 -10.87 3.97 -11.42
C ALA A 45 -11.96 4.89 -10.84
N ILE A 46 -13.11 4.96 -11.52
CA ILE A 46 -14.22 5.81 -11.08
C ILE A 46 -14.68 5.48 -9.66
N THR A 47 -14.63 4.20 -9.29
CA THR A 47 -14.97 3.68 -7.96
C THR A 47 -14.05 4.25 -6.88
N ASP A 48 -12.74 4.31 -7.14
CA ASP A 48 -11.76 4.84 -6.19
C ASP A 48 -11.90 6.36 -6.04
N VAL A 49 -12.19 7.06 -7.14
CA VAL A 49 -12.44 8.50 -7.16
C VAL A 49 -13.71 8.84 -6.38
N GLN A 50 -14.78 8.06 -6.55
CA GLN A 50 -16.03 8.22 -5.81
C GLN A 50 -15.86 7.93 -4.32
N ALA A 51 -15.19 6.83 -3.96
CA ALA A 51 -14.91 6.48 -2.56
C ALA A 51 -14.09 7.56 -1.86
N LEU A 52 -13.12 8.18 -2.55
CA LEU A 52 -12.34 9.28 -2.00
C LEU A 52 -13.18 10.55 -1.80
N ARG A 53 -14.17 10.78 -2.67
CA ARG A 53 -15.08 11.95 -2.60
C ARG A 53 -16.12 11.84 -1.51
N GLU A 54 -16.63 10.63 -1.27
CA GLU A 54 -17.63 10.34 -0.24
C GLU A 54 -17.04 10.32 1.17
N ARG A 55 -15.71 10.46 1.29
CA ARG A 55 -15.02 10.54 2.57
C ARG A 55 -15.46 11.79 3.33
N PRO A 56 -16.00 11.66 4.56
CA PRO A 56 -16.46 12.80 5.35
C PRO A 56 -15.32 13.80 5.63
N PRO A 57 -15.58 15.13 5.65
CA PRO A 57 -14.57 16.15 5.95
C PRO A 57 -13.97 16.03 7.36
N THR A 58 -14.59 15.25 8.25
CA THR A 58 -14.08 14.89 9.58
C THR A 58 -13.04 13.77 9.57
N SER A 59 -12.84 13.06 8.45
CA SER A 59 -11.63 12.28 8.25
C SER A 59 -10.52 13.26 7.85
N PRO A 60 -9.47 13.47 8.66
CA PRO A 60 -8.36 14.30 8.23
C PRO A 60 -7.80 13.68 6.94
N ALA A 61 -7.90 14.41 5.83
CA ALA A 61 -7.06 14.13 4.67
C ALA A 61 -5.63 13.98 5.22
N PRO A 62 -4.85 12.96 4.79
CA PRO A 62 -3.51 12.80 5.31
C PRO A 62 -2.77 14.10 5.06
N ASN A 63 -2.49 14.84 6.13
CA ASN A 63 -1.69 16.04 6.02
C ASN A 63 -0.38 15.58 5.40
N ALA A 64 0.10 16.29 4.38
CA ALA A 64 1.35 15.95 3.70
C ALA A 64 2.55 15.89 4.68
N ASN A 65 2.34 16.39 5.92
CA ASN A 65 3.28 16.39 7.02
C ASN A 65 2.88 15.49 8.22
N SER A 66 2.02 14.47 8.04
CA SER A 66 1.81 13.46 9.09
C SER A 66 3.02 12.57 9.21
N LEU A 67 3.23 12.06 10.42
CA LEU A 67 4.14 10.94 10.64
C LEU A 67 3.84 9.77 9.70
N ALA A 68 2.57 9.42 9.52
CA ALA A 68 2.13 8.36 8.61
C ALA A 68 2.53 8.62 7.15
N THR A 69 2.29 9.82 6.63
CA THR A 69 2.66 10.16 5.24
C THR A 69 4.16 10.19 5.04
N ARG A 70 4.93 10.73 6.00
CA ARG A 70 6.40 10.73 5.93
C ARG A 70 6.97 9.31 6.02
N TRP A 71 6.45 8.50 6.92
CA TRP A 71 6.78 7.07 7.03
C TRP A 71 6.58 6.37 5.68
N ALA A 72 5.40 6.51 5.08
CA ALA A 72 5.10 5.83 3.82
C ALA A 72 6.01 6.30 2.68
N SER A 73 6.29 7.61 2.59
CA SER A 73 7.25 8.15 1.62
C SER A 73 8.65 7.59 1.84
N HIS A 74 9.11 7.48 3.09
CA HIS A 74 10.40 6.89 3.45
C HIS A 74 10.46 5.41 3.08
N ALA A 75 9.46 4.62 3.50
CA ALA A 75 9.34 3.20 3.20
C ALA A 75 9.37 2.94 1.69
N LEU A 76 8.59 3.69 0.91
CA LEU A 76 8.57 3.56 -0.54
C LEU A 76 9.91 3.93 -1.19
N ALA A 77 10.63 4.93 -0.67
CA ALA A 77 11.94 5.31 -1.17
C ALA A 77 13.00 4.25 -0.86
N GLN A 78 13.02 3.74 0.38
CA GLN A 78 13.92 2.71 0.84
C GLN A 78 13.73 1.39 0.08
N THR A 79 12.50 0.87 0.00
CA THR A 79 12.22 -0.35 -0.77
C THR A 79 12.61 -0.20 -2.24
N ARG A 80 12.47 0.99 -2.85
CA ARG A 80 12.93 1.23 -4.22
C ARG A 80 14.44 1.23 -4.36
N SER A 81 15.19 1.72 -3.38
CA SER A 81 16.66 1.66 -3.35
C SER A 81 17.13 0.22 -3.19
N GLU A 82 16.57 -0.52 -2.23
CA GLU A 82 16.90 -1.94 -2.01
C GLU A 82 16.64 -2.81 -3.25
N LEU A 83 15.54 -2.56 -3.95
CA LEU A 83 15.20 -3.26 -5.20
C LEU A 83 16.07 -2.84 -6.41
N ARG A 84 16.84 -1.74 -6.33
CA ARG A 84 17.67 -1.21 -7.45
C ARG A 84 19.17 -1.37 -7.22
N GLU A 85 19.64 -1.14 -6.00
CA GLU A 85 21.05 -1.01 -5.63
C GLU A 85 21.61 -2.25 -4.92
N GLY A 86 20.77 -3.24 -4.59
CA GLY A 86 21.24 -4.50 -4.06
C GLY A 86 22.05 -5.27 -5.11
N ASP A 87 23.37 -5.39 -4.91
CA ASP A 87 24.24 -6.40 -5.55
C ASP A 87 23.67 -7.84 -5.39
N GLN A 88 22.70 -8.02 -4.50
CA GLN A 88 21.93 -9.23 -4.27
C GLN A 88 20.44 -8.89 -4.28
N HIS A 89 19.79 -8.98 -5.45
CA HIS A 89 18.33 -9.09 -5.46
C HIS A 89 17.95 -10.32 -4.63
N PRO A 90 16.92 -10.24 -3.77
CA PRO A 90 16.48 -11.42 -3.04
C PRO A 90 16.24 -12.58 -4.01
N ALA A 91 16.74 -13.77 -3.67
CA ALA A 91 16.73 -14.90 -4.61
C ALA A 91 15.31 -15.31 -5.08
N TRP A 92 14.27 -14.97 -4.31
CA TRP A 92 12.87 -15.13 -4.71
C TRP A 92 12.46 -14.14 -5.80
N LEU A 93 12.99 -12.91 -5.77
CA LEU A 93 12.64 -11.83 -6.71
C LEU A 93 13.17 -12.10 -8.13
N SER A 94 14.34 -12.72 -8.25
CA SER A 94 14.94 -13.08 -9.55
C SER A 94 14.25 -14.27 -10.22
N ARG A 95 13.47 -15.05 -9.48
CA ARG A 95 12.74 -16.22 -10.00
C ARG A 95 11.45 -15.86 -10.71
N LEU A 96 11.07 -14.58 -10.72
CA LEU A 96 9.75 -14.16 -11.16
C LEU A 96 9.79 -13.41 -12.47
N THR A 97 8.73 -13.63 -13.22
CA THR A 97 8.37 -12.87 -14.41
C THR A 97 8.01 -11.42 -14.07
N ASP A 98 8.00 -10.56 -15.09
CA ASP A 98 7.53 -9.18 -14.95
C ASP A 98 6.05 -9.10 -14.53
N ASP A 99 5.23 -10.06 -14.98
CA ASP A 99 3.80 -10.13 -14.67
C ASP A 99 3.57 -10.48 -13.19
N GLU A 100 4.32 -11.44 -12.65
CA GLU A 100 4.30 -11.78 -11.22
C GLU A 100 4.74 -10.58 -10.36
N ARG A 101 5.79 -9.88 -10.79
CA ARG A 101 6.25 -8.65 -10.11
C ARG A 101 5.22 -7.52 -10.18
N ALA A 102 4.41 -7.44 -11.23
CA ALA A 102 3.34 -6.44 -11.34
C ALA A 102 2.21 -6.69 -10.33
N ILE A 103 1.82 -7.95 -10.13
CA ILE A 103 0.81 -8.33 -9.14
C ILE A 103 1.27 -7.94 -7.74
N TRP A 104 2.53 -8.21 -7.40
CA TRP A 104 3.04 -7.90 -6.07
C TRP A 104 3.14 -6.40 -5.81
N ARG A 105 3.57 -5.61 -6.80
CA ARG A 105 3.52 -4.15 -6.70
C ARG A 105 2.11 -3.64 -6.41
N HIS A 106 1.09 -4.25 -7.03
CA HIS A 106 -0.31 -3.91 -6.76
C HIS A 106 -0.73 -4.26 -5.33
N VAL A 107 -0.38 -5.46 -4.84
CA VAL A 107 -0.64 -5.89 -3.47
C VAL A 107 0.03 -4.97 -2.44
N SER A 108 1.32 -4.66 -2.62
CA SER A 108 2.07 -3.79 -1.71
C SER A 108 1.52 -2.37 -1.67
N MET A 109 1.06 -1.84 -2.81
CA MET A 109 0.44 -0.50 -2.87
C MET A 109 -0.92 -0.47 -2.14
N ARG A 110 -1.75 -1.51 -2.32
CA ARG A 110 -3.02 -1.65 -1.59
C ARG A 110 -2.78 -1.76 -0.10
N LEU A 111 -1.82 -2.60 0.31
CA LEU A 111 -1.42 -2.75 1.71
C LEU A 111 -0.96 -1.42 2.32
N MET A 112 -0.10 -0.66 1.62
CA MET A 112 0.35 0.65 2.07
C MET A 112 -0.83 1.61 2.30
N GLY A 113 -1.82 1.61 1.39
CA GLY A 113 -3.04 2.39 1.54
C GLY A 113 -3.83 2.02 2.80
N VAL A 114 -3.97 0.72 3.09
CA VAL A 114 -4.61 0.24 4.33
C VAL A 114 -3.81 0.67 5.55
N VAL A 115 -2.49 0.48 5.56
CA VAL A 115 -1.64 0.86 6.71
C VAL A 115 -1.72 2.36 6.98
N LEU A 116 -1.66 3.21 5.95
CA LEU A 116 -1.77 4.66 6.08
C LEU A 116 -3.09 5.10 6.72
N ARG A 117 -4.21 4.49 6.29
CA ARG A 117 -5.52 4.75 6.89
C ARG A 117 -5.58 4.20 8.32
N TYR A 118 -5.08 2.98 8.54
CA TYR A 118 -5.10 2.32 9.83
C TYR A 118 -4.27 3.07 10.88
N ILE A 119 -3.11 3.62 10.55
CA ILE A 119 -2.30 4.42 11.49
C ILE A 119 -3.10 5.59 12.08
N ASN A 120 -3.99 6.20 11.29
CA ASN A 120 -4.79 7.36 11.67
C ASN A 120 -6.26 7.00 11.99
N ALA A 121 -6.60 5.71 12.10
CA ALA A 121 -7.97 5.26 12.25
C ALA A 121 -8.50 5.43 13.68
N ASP A 122 -9.78 5.77 13.76
CA ASP A 122 -10.56 5.72 15.01
C ASP A 122 -11.02 4.28 15.28
N PRO A 123 -11.20 3.87 16.56
CA PRO A 123 -11.58 2.50 16.93
C PRO A 123 -12.83 1.96 16.22
N ALA A 124 -13.77 2.84 15.85
CA ALA A 124 -14.97 2.45 15.11
C ALA A 124 -14.68 1.98 13.67
N THR A 125 -13.59 2.44 13.07
CA THR A 125 -13.19 2.14 11.67
C THR A 125 -12.09 1.09 11.58
N GLU A 126 -11.44 0.75 12.70
CA GLU A 126 -10.38 -0.26 12.73
C GLU A 126 -10.83 -1.64 12.21
N PRO A 127 -12.03 -2.17 12.58
CA PRO A 127 -12.47 -3.48 12.10
C PRO A 127 -12.58 -3.55 10.57
N ASP A 128 -13.11 -2.51 9.93
CA ASP A 128 -13.29 -2.46 8.47
C ASP A 128 -11.94 -2.44 7.75
N LEU A 129 -10.97 -1.68 8.28
CA LEU A 129 -9.62 -1.60 7.73
C LEU A 129 -8.84 -2.91 7.93
N LEU A 130 -9.04 -3.61 9.05
CA LEU A 130 -8.45 -4.94 9.24
C LEU A 130 -9.12 -5.98 8.34
N GLN A 131 -10.41 -5.85 8.06
CA GLN A 131 -11.09 -6.70 7.09
C GLN A 131 -10.57 -6.45 5.67
N GLU A 132 -10.29 -5.19 5.30
CA GLU A 132 -9.64 -4.85 4.04
C GLU A 132 -8.21 -5.40 3.98
N ALA A 133 -7.44 -5.33 5.06
CA ALA A 133 -6.11 -5.95 5.17
C ALA A 133 -6.18 -7.47 4.93
N ARG A 134 -7.16 -8.14 5.53
CA ARG A 134 -7.41 -9.57 5.30
C ARG A 134 -7.70 -9.84 3.83
N ALA A 135 -8.56 -9.04 3.19
CA ALA A 135 -8.85 -9.16 1.77
C ALA A 135 -7.60 -8.99 0.89
N VAL A 136 -6.70 -8.07 1.22
CA VAL A 136 -5.41 -7.92 0.52
C VAL A 136 -4.58 -9.21 0.60
N GLY A 137 -4.49 -9.83 1.78
CA GLY A 137 -3.77 -11.11 1.96
C GLY A 137 -4.42 -12.26 1.19
N SER A 138 -5.74 -12.40 1.27
CA SER A 138 -6.48 -13.42 0.54
C SER A 138 -6.37 -13.25 -0.98
N ASP A 139 -6.48 -12.02 -1.49
CA ASP A 139 -6.29 -11.72 -2.91
C ASP A 139 -4.89 -12.09 -3.38
N TYR A 140 -3.88 -11.79 -2.56
CA TYR A 140 -2.49 -12.14 -2.86
C TYR A 140 -2.28 -13.65 -2.93
N ALA A 141 -2.76 -14.41 -1.94
CA ALA A 141 -2.68 -15.88 -1.95
C ALA A 141 -3.39 -16.49 -3.18
N ASN A 142 -4.60 -15.99 -3.49
CA ASN A 142 -5.35 -16.44 -4.66
C ASN A 142 -4.59 -16.21 -5.98
N HIS A 143 -3.93 -15.05 -6.13
CA HIS A 143 -3.10 -14.79 -7.32
C HIS A 143 -1.85 -15.68 -7.34
N ALA A 144 -1.15 -15.78 -6.23
CA ALA A 144 0.07 -16.57 -6.12
C ALA A 144 -0.19 -18.05 -6.41
N ARG A 145 -1.30 -18.61 -5.91
CA ARG A 145 -1.74 -19.97 -6.21
C ARG A 145 -2.08 -20.20 -7.68
N ARG A 146 -2.80 -19.27 -8.32
CA ARG A 146 -3.12 -19.39 -9.76
C ARG A 146 -1.87 -19.44 -10.64
N LEU A 147 -0.77 -18.86 -10.16
CA LEU A 147 0.54 -18.87 -10.82
C LEU A 147 1.45 -20.00 -10.33
N ASN A 148 0.94 -20.93 -9.52
CA ASN A 148 1.69 -22.04 -8.92
C ASN A 148 2.91 -21.58 -8.09
N ILE A 149 2.86 -20.38 -7.52
CA ILE A 149 3.90 -19.89 -6.61
C ILE A 149 3.73 -20.62 -5.27
N PRO A 150 4.78 -21.29 -4.75
CA PRO A 150 4.68 -22.01 -3.49
C PRO A 150 4.50 -21.05 -2.31
N LEU A 151 3.83 -21.53 -1.26
CA LEU A 151 3.56 -20.73 -0.05
C LEU A 151 4.84 -20.11 0.54
N THR A 152 5.94 -20.85 0.55
CA THR A 152 7.23 -20.35 1.05
C THR A 152 7.70 -19.13 0.27
N THR A 153 7.67 -19.15 -1.06
CA THR A 153 8.02 -17.99 -1.90
C THR A 153 7.03 -16.84 -1.73
N ALA A 154 5.75 -17.13 -1.55
CA ALA A 154 4.76 -16.09 -1.28
C ALA A 154 5.00 -15.40 0.08
N LEU A 155 5.38 -16.16 1.10
CA LEU A 155 5.73 -15.66 2.43
C LEU A 155 7.09 -14.96 2.45
N GLU A 156 8.08 -15.41 1.68
CA GLU A 156 9.37 -14.71 1.50
C GLU A 156 9.15 -13.27 1.02
N ALA A 157 8.27 -13.09 0.02
CA ALA A 157 7.88 -11.77 -0.46
C ALA A 157 7.20 -10.94 0.64
N ALA A 158 6.23 -11.53 1.35
CA ALA A 158 5.51 -10.83 2.41
C ALA A 158 6.40 -10.43 3.60
N LEU A 159 7.37 -11.27 3.95
CA LEU A 159 8.36 -11.01 5.00
C LEU A 159 9.33 -9.90 4.58
N PHE A 160 9.81 -9.93 3.35
CA PHE A 160 10.64 -8.85 2.81
C PHE A 160 9.94 -7.48 2.91
N PHE A 161 8.67 -7.40 2.51
CA PHE A 161 7.91 -6.15 2.65
C PHE A 161 7.69 -5.76 4.12
N ARG A 162 7.44 -6.73 5.01
CA ARG A 162 7.31 -6.47 6.44
C ARG A 162 8.58 -5.83 6.99
N ASP A 163 9.74 -6.36 6.65
CA ASP A 163 11.01 -5.89 7.17
C ASP A 163 11.29 -4.48 6.66
N ALA A 164 11.09 -4.21 5.37
CA ALA A 164 11.21 -2.86 4.80
C ALA A 164 10.29 -1.82 5.48
N LEU A 165 9.05 -2.21 5.82
CA LEU A 165 8.09 -1.33 6.50
C LEU A 165 8.48 -1.03 7.95
N ILE A 166 9.05 -2.01 8.64
CA ILE A 166 9.51 -1.88 10.03
C ILE A 166 10.78 -1.05 10.08
N GLU A 167 11.76 -1.33 9.22
CA GLU A 167 13.00 -0.56 9.12
C GLU A 167 12.71 0.90 8.80
N ALA A 168 11.80 1.17 7.85
CA ALA A 168 11.40 2.54 7.55
C ALA A 168 10.70 3.27 8.71
N ALA A 169 10.11 2.54 9.67
CA ALA A 169 9.57 3.14 10.89
C ALA A 169 10.65 3.41 11.95
N MET A 170 11.76 2.67 11.92
CA MET A 170 12.91 2.81 12.82
C MET A 170 13.87 3.92 12.35
N ASP A 171 14.14 4.00 11.06
CA ASP A 171 15.14 4.89 10.46
C ASP A 171 14.58 6.27 10.07
N MET A 172 13.46 6.67 10.69
CA MET A 172 12.88 7.99 10.41
C MET A 172 13.79 9.12 10.89
N PRO A 173 14.08 10.15 10.05
CA PRO A 173 14.99 11.24 10.41
C PRO A 173 14.61 11.97 11.72
N GLU A 174 15.60 12.10 12.62
CA GLU A 174 15.49 12.71 13.96
C GLU A 174 15.14 14.22 13.97
N GLN A 175 15.08 14.89 12.82
CA GLN A 175 14.66 16.31 12.73
C GLN A 175 13.20 16.55 13.17
N THR A 176 12.53 15.49 13.59
CA THR A 176 11.17 15.46 14.08
C THR A 176 11.20 15.19 15.58
N SER A 177 10.43 15.95 16.35
CA SER A 177 10.10 15.69 17.76
C SER A 177 9.23 14.42 17.93
N THR A 178 9.65 13.30 17.36
CA THR A 178 9.03 11.98 17.54
C THR A 178 9.48 11.42 18.88
N THR A 179 8.58 11.43 19.85
CA THR A 179 8.83 10.77 21.14
C THR A 179 8.92 9.25 20.92
N PRO A 180 9.72 8.51 21.72
CA PRO A 180 9.78 7.05 21.65
C PRO A 180 8.40 6.36 21.72
N ALA A 181 7.47 6.95 22.47
CA ALA A 181 6.08 6.49 22.56
C ALA A 181 5.31 6.57 21.23
N THR A 182 5.59 7.59 20.41
CA THR A 182 4.95 7.78 19.11
C THR A 182 5.45 6.75 18.09
N SER A 183 6.77 6.51 18.05
CA SER A 183 7.37 5.48 17.20
C SER A 183 6.90 4.07 17.60
N ALA A 184 6.82 3.79 18.91
CA ALA A 184 6.27 2.53 19.40
C ALA A 184 4.79 2.34 19.02
N ARG A 185 3.98 3.41 19.04
CA ARG A 185 2.59 3.35 18.57
C ARG A 185 2.50 3.07 17.08
N LEU A 186 3.32 3.73 16.26
CA LEU A 186 3.39 3.50 14.82
C LEU A 186 3.72 2.03 14.52
N LEU A 187 4.78 1.51 15.12
CA LEU A 187 5.21 0.11 14.97
C LEU A 187 4.11 -0.88 15.38
N ARG A 188 3.42 -0.65 16.49
CA ARG A 188 2.30 -1.51 16.91
C ARG A 188 1.17 -1.55 15.87
N ARG A 189 0.80 -0.38 15.32
CA ARG A 189 -0.28 -0.30 14.32
C ARG A 189 0.12 -0.95 12.99
N ILE A 190 1.36 -0.77 12.55
CA ILE A 190 1.89 -1.45 11.37
C ILE A 190 1.84 -2.97 11.57
N ASN A 191 2.37 -3.48 12.69
CA ASN A 191 2.39 -4.92 12.98
C ASN A 191 0.97 -5.53 13.03
N GLN A 192 -0.02 -4.82 13.55
CA GLN A 192 -1.41 -5.32 13.54
C GLN A 192 -1.92 -5.60 12.13
N VAL A 193 -1.70 -4.67 11.19
CA VAL A 193 -2.12 -4.84 9.79
C VAL A 193 -1.33 -5.97 9.13
N LEU A 194 -0.01 -5.99 9.32
CA LEU A 194 0.86 -7.01 8.70
C LEU A 194 0.54 -8.42 9.18
N ASN A 195 0.27 -8.60 10.48
CA ASN A 195 -0.12 -9.91 11.02
C ASN A 195 -1.40 -10.44 10.38
N VAL A 196 -2.41 -9.56 10.20
CA VAL A 196 -3.67 -9.95 9.55
C VAL A 196 -3.43 -10.37 8.10
N VAL A 197 -2.60 -9.62 7.36
CA VAL A 197 -2.26 -9.95 5.97
C VAL A 197 -1.52 -11.29 5.91
N GLN A 198 -0.46 -11.48 6.69
CA GLN A 198 0.35 -12.70 6.66
C GLN A 198 -0.46 -13.95 7.00
N LEU A 199 -1.34 -13.88 8.00
CA LEU A 199 -2.26 -14.97 8.33
C LEU A 199 -3.24 -15.24 7.19
N ALA A 200 -3.79 -14.20 6.56
CA ALA A 200 -4.70 -14.36 5.43
C ALA A 200 -4.00 -14.96 4.19
N VAL A 201 -2.71 -14.66 4.00
CA VAL A 201 -1.90 -15.29 2.95
C VAL A 201 -1.75 -16.78 3.23
N ALA A 202 -1.33 -17.15 4.45
CA ALA A 202 -1.17 -18.56 4.83
C ALA A 202 -2.49 -19.35 4.70
N ALA A 203 -3.58 -18.81 5.23
CA ALA A 203 -4.90 -19.42 5.14
C ALA A 203 -5.34 -19.67 3.68
N GLY A 204 -5.05 -18.74 2.76
CA GLY A 204 -5.39 -18.91 1.35
C GLY A 204 -4.66 -20.07 0.65
N TYR A 205 -3.66 -20.69 1.28
CA TYR A 205 -2.98 -21.89 0.80
C TYR A 205 -3.45 -23.20 1.46
N GLU A 206 -4.33 -23.12 2.47
CA GLU A 206 -4.91 -24.30 3.14
C GLU A 206 -6.15 -24.83 2.41
N ASP A 207 -6.77 -24.01 1.56
CA ASP A 207 -7.95 -24.35 0.73
C ASP A 207 -7.62 -25.23 -0.50
#